data_AF-A0A2D7W5U7-F1
#
_entry.id   AF-A0A2D7W5U7-F1
#
_cell.length_a   1.000
_cell.length_b   1.000
_cell.length_c   1.000
_cell.angle_alpha   90.00
_cell.angle_beta   90.00
_cell.angle_gamma   90.00
#
_symmetry.space_group_name_H-M   'P 1'
#
loop_
_entity.id
_entity.type
_entity.pdbx_description
1 polymer ?
#
loop_
_entity_poly.entity_id
_entity_poly.type
_entity_poly.pdbx_seq_one_letter_code
_entity_poly.pdbx_strand_id
1 'polypeptide(L)'
;MFAFLLSTSENYISAVTSEKILLSNLFLKIFSNNNISLIFQIFMAWWFDIGKIFLTALIIFIIVEISEKNTLFAAILASIPIVSVLSMMMMYQEGQDAIEISQFAKDIVYLIIPSLLLFIVMPWLIETHDWAFYPALFIGLLSTIFGYFIMVQILEQFSITT
;
A
#
# COMPACT_ATOMS: atom_id res chain seq x y z
N MET A 1 11.71 55.02 -23.60
CA MET A 1 11.47 54.26 -22.36
C MET A 1 9.98 53.92 -22.17
N PHE A 2 9.07 54.89 -22.23
CA PHE A 2 7.62 54.65 -22.05
C PHE A 2 6.96 53.75 -23.12
N ALA A 3 7.31 53.94 -24.41
CA ALA A 3 6.81 53.10 -25.51
C ALA A 3 7.31 51.64 -25.46
N PHE A 4 8.50 51.39 -24.89
CA PHE A 4 9.04 50.05 -24.72
C PHE A 4 8.30 49.28 -23.62
N LEU A 5 7.96 49.95 -22.51
CA LEU A 5 7.17 49.35 -21.42
C LEU A 5 5.73 49.02 -21.88
N LEU A 6 5.10 49.88 -22.67
CA LEU A 6 3.78 49.62 -23.26
C LEU A 6 3.80 48.43 -24.23
N SER A 7 4.79 48.36 -25.12
CA SER A 7 4.98 47.22 -26.04
C SER A 7 5.20 45.89 -25.30
N THR A 8 5.93 45.88 -24.19
CA THR A 8 6.05 44.67 -23.38
C THR A 8 4.71 44.30 -22.74
N SER A 9 3.96 45.25 -22.19
CA SER A 9 2.67 44.96 -21.54
C SER A 9 1.60 44.39 -22.50
N GLU A 10 1.51 44.88 -23.74
CA GLU A 10 0.57 44.33 -24.74
C GLU A 10 0.95 42.93 -25.22
N ASN A 11 2.26 42.65 -25.33
CA ASN A 11 2.75 41.30 -25.65
C ASN A 11 2.50 40.31 -24.50
N TYR A 12 2.65 40.74 -23.24
CA TYR A 12 2.30 39.91 -22.09
C TYR A 12 0.79 39.64 -22.00
N ILE A 13 -0.05 40.66 -22.22
CA ILE A 13 -1.50 40.51 -22.18
C ILE A 13 -1.98 39.59 -23.31
N SER A 14 -1.48 39.76 -24.54
CA SER A 14 -1.86 38.89 -25.67
C SER A 14 -1.42 37.43 -25.48
N ALA A 15 -0.21 37.19 -24.97
CA ALA A 15 0.28 35.84 -24.66
C ALA A 15 -0.57 35.14 -23.58
N VAL A 16 -0.90 35.85 -22.49
CA VAL A 16 -1.74 35.32 -21.41
C VAL A 16 -3.16 35.03 -21.91
N THR A 17 -3.69 35.86 -22.82
CA THR A 17 -5.03 35.66 -23.38
C THR A 17 -5.07 34.47 -24.33
N SER A 18 -4.05 34.27 -25.16
CA SER A 18 -3.91 33.09 -26.02
C SER A 18 -3.74 31.80 -25.22
N GLU A 19 -2.97 31.83 -24.13
CA GLU A 19 -2.82 30.68 -23.22
C GLU A 19 -4.15 30.34 -22.54
N LYS A 20 -4.91 31.35 -22.07
CA LYS A 20 -6.21 31.14 -21.44
C LYS A 20 -7.25 30.54 -22.39
N ILE A 21 -7.22 30.92 -23.67
CA ILE A 21 -8.07 30.36 -24.73
C ILE A 21 -7.62 28.92 -25.08
N LEU A 22 -6.32 28.64 -25.09
CA LEU A 22 -5.79 27.29 -25.31
C LEU A 22 -6.21 26.36 -24.16
N LEU A 23 -6.10 26.84 -22.91
CA LEU A 23 -6.53 26.12 -21.71
C LEU A 23 -8.03 25.91 -21.69
N SER A 24 -8.85 26.91 -22.07
CA SER A 24 -10.31 26.73 -22.14
C SER A 24 -10.70 25.69 -23.19
N ASN A 25 -10.03 25.68 -24.35
CA ASN A 25 -10.31 24.73 -25.42
C ASN A 25 -9.82 23.31 -25.07
N LEU A 26 -8.70 23.17 -24.34
CA LEU A 26 -8.24 21.90 -23.80
C LEU A 26 -9.23 21.35 -22.77
N PHE A 27 -9.71 22.21 -21.87
CA PHE A 27 -10.69 21.85 -20.84
C PHE A 27 -12.03 21.43 -21.46
N LEU A 28 -12.51 22.18 -22.45
CA LEU A 28 -13.73 21.84 -23.20
C LEU A 28 -13.57 20.53 -23.99
N LYS A 29 -12.38 20.22 -24.52
CA LYS A 29 -12.11 18.96 -25.24
C LYS A 29 -12.03 17.74 -24.31
N ILE A 30 -11.52 17.92 -23.09
CA ILE A 30 -11.53 16.89 -22.02
C ILE A 30 -12.97 16.59 -21.57
N PHE A 31 -13.83 17.62 -21.52
CA PHE A 31 -15.22 17.49 -21.07
C PHE A 31 -16.21 17.10 -22.18
N SER A 32 -15.89 17.38 -23.45
CA SER A 32 -16.77 17.12 -24.61
C SER A 32 -16.68 15.71 -25.18
N ASN A 33 -15.71 14.90 -24.74
CA ASN A 33 -15.66 13.49 -25.16
C ASN A 33 -16.77 12.74 -24.41
N ASN A 34 -17.59 11.94 -25.11
CA ASN A 34 -18.72 11.21 -24.53
C ASN A 34 -18.25 10.11 -23.55
N ASN A 35 -17.85 10.53 -22.34
CA ASN A 35 -17.24 9.75 -21.27
C ASN A 35 -18.23 8.89 -20.48
N ILE A 36 -19.47 8.74 -20.94
CA ILE A 36 -20.52 7.99 -20.21
C ILE A 36 -20.13 6.51 -20.06
N SER A 37 -19.53 5.91 -21.09
CA SER A 37 -19.02 4.53 -21.03
C SER A 37 -17.83 4.39 -20.08
N LEU A 38 -16.99 5.42 -19.99
CA LEU A 38 -15.80 5.45 -19.14
C LEU A 38 -16.19 5.64 -17.67
N ILE A 39 -17.15 6.52 -17.39
CA ILE A 39 -17.77 6.70 -16.07
C ILE A 39 -18.47 5.40 -15.62
N PHE A 40 -19.14 4.71 -16.53
CA PHE A 40 -19.77 3.42 -16.23
C PHE A 40 -18.74 2.32 -15.93
N GLN A 41 -17.64 2.24 -16.69
CA GLN A 41 -16.56 1.29 -16.41
C GLN A 41 -15.86 1.56 -15.07
N ILE A 42 -15.56 2.83 -14.79
CA ILE A 42 -15.01 3.24 -13.49
C ILE A 42 -16.00 2.86 -12.39
N PHE A 43 -17.28 3.21 -12.51
CA PHE A 43 -18.28 2.85 -11.50
C PHE A 43 -18.37 1.34 -11.25
N MET A 44 -18.36 0.52 -12.31
CA MET A 44 -18.40 -0.95 -12.20
C MET A 44 -17.13 -1.53 -11.56
N ALA A 45 -15.96 -0.96 -11.84
CA ALA A 45 -14.70 -1.37 -11.20
C ALA A 45 -14.75 -1.10 -9.68
N TRP A 46 -15.17 0.10 -9.28
CA TRP A 46 -15.25 0.49 -7.88
C TRP A 46 -16.33 -0.30 -7.11
N TRP A 47 -17.41 -0.72 -7.78
CA TRP A 47 -18.44 -1.56 -7.17
C TRP A 47 -17.89 -2.91 -6.69
N PHE A 48 -17.05 -3.54 -7.50
CA PHE A 48 -16.43 -4.82 -7.15
C PHE A 48 -15.47 -4.67 -5.96
N ASP A 49 -14.70 -3.58 -5.92
CA ASP A 49 -13.75 -3.31 -4.84
C ASP A 49 -14.45 -2.99 -3.50
N ILE A 50 -15.61 -2.31 -3.54
CA ILE A 50 -16.44 -2.10 -2.34
C ILE A 50 -16.86 -3.44 -1.72
N GLY A 51 -17.22 -4.42 -2.55
CA GLY A 51 -17.54 -5.77 -2.07
C GLY A 51 -16.36 -6.45 -1.36
N LYS A 52 -15.15 -6.34 -1.92
CA LYS A 52 -13.92 -6.85 -1.28
C LYS A 52 -13.66 -6.16 0.05
N ILE A 53 -13.78 -4.84 0.11
CA ILE A 53 -13.56 -4.06 1.33
C ILE A 53 -14.51 -4.50 2.45
N PHE A 54 -15.80 -4.65 2.14
CA PHE A 54 -16.79 -5.09 3.13
C PHE A 54 -16.49 -6.51 3.63
N LEU A 55 -16.13 -7.44 2.74
CA LEU A 55 -15.73 -8.79 3.11
C LEU A 55 -14.49 -8.80 4.02
N THR A 56 -13.45 -8.04 3.67
CA THR A 56 -12.23 -7.92 4.48
C THR A 56 -12.53 -7.31 5.86
N ALA A 57 -13.37 -6.27 5.92
CA ALA A 57 -13.77 -5.66 7.18
C ALA A 57 -14.55 -6.65 8.07
N LEU A 58 -15.46 -7.44 7.49
CA LEU A 58 -16.22 -8.46 8.21
C LEU A 58 -15.31 -9.57 8.76
N ILE A 59 -14.35 -10.03 7.95
CA ILE A 59 -13.35 -11.03 8.36
C ILE A 59 -12.52 -10.49 9.54
N ILE A 60 -12.00 -9.27 9.43
CA ILE A 60 -11.21 -8.64 10.50
C ILE A 60 -12.05 -8.50 11.78
N PHE A 61 -13.29 -8.03 11.65
CA PHE A 61 -14.19 -7.87 12.80
C PHE A 61 -14.43 -9.19 13.54
N ILE A 62 -14.71 -10.27 12.81
CA ILE A 62 -14.91 -11.61 13.39
C ILE A 62 -13.62 -12.09 14.08
N ILE A 63 -12.46 -11.89 13.46
CA ILE A 63 -11.16 -12.28 14.03
C ILE A 63 -10.89 -11.54 15.34
N VAL A 64 -11.14 -10.22 15.39
CA VAL A 64 -10.94 -9.40 16.59
C VAL A 64 -11.87 -9.88 17.71
N GLU A 65 -13.16 -10.06 17.43
CA GLU A 65 -14.17 -10.51 18.40
C GLU A 65 -13.85 -11.90 19.01
N ILE A 66 -13.30 -12.82 18.21
CA ILE A 66 -12.86 -14.14 18.69
C ILE A 66 -11.57 -14.03 19.51
N SER A 67 -10.63 -13.18 19.07
CA SER A 67 -9.33 -13.00 19.71
C SER A 67 -9.43 -12.38 21.10
N GLU A 68 -10.40 -11.48 21.32
CA GLU A 68 -10.62 -10.84 22.63
C GLU A 68 -11.05 -11.83 23.73
N LYS A 69 -11.59 -12.99 23.37
CA LYS A 69 -12.13 -13.97 24.34
C LYS A 69 -11.08 -14.96 24.84
N ASN A 70 -9.98 -15.17 24.11
CA ASN A 70 -8.95 -16.12 24.48
C ASN A 70 -7.60 -15.79 23.82
N THR A 71 -6.58 -15.55 24.66
CA THR A 71 -5.22 -15.21 24.25
C THR A 71 -4.57 -16.26 23.34
N LEU A 72 -4.87 -17.56 23.52
CA LEU A 72 -4.36 -18.62 22.66
C LEU A 72 -4.96 -18.52 21.25
N PHE A 73 -6.27 -18.26 21.15
CA PHE A 73 -6.91 -18.04 19.85
C PHE A 73 -6.41 -16.75 19.20
N ALA A 74 -6.17 -15.68 19.97
CA ALA A 74 -5.56 -14.46 19.48
C ALA A 74 -4.18 -14.74 18.85
N ALA A 75 -3.33 -15.51 19.53
CA ALA A 75 -2.00 -15.88 19.03
C ALA A 75 -2.07 -16.76 17.77
N ILE A 76 -2.96 -17.75 17.73
CA ILE A 76 -3.18 -18.58 16.53
C ILE A 76 -3.64 -17.71 15.37
N LEU A 77 -4.68 -16.90 15.56
CA LEU A 77 -5.24 -16.05 14.51
C LEU A 77 -4.23 -15.02 14.01
N ALA A 78 -3.45 -14.41 14.90
CA ALA A 78 -2.37 -13.49 14.53
C ALA A 78 -1.24 -14.17 13.73
N SER A 79 -1.03 -15.47 13.91
CA SER A 79 -0.01 -16.24 13.16
C SER A 79 -0.44 -16.65 11.75
N ILE A 80 -1.74 -16.65 11.44
CA ILE A 80 -2.24 -17.07 10.13
C ILE A 80 -2.04 -15.92 9.12
N PRO A 81 -1.31 -16.12 8.01
CA PRO A 81 -1.09 -15.09 7.01
C PRO A 81 -2.29 -14.97 6.05
N ILE A 82 -3.46 -14.62 6.59
CA ILE A 82 -4.73 -14.54 5.82
C ILE A 82 -4.59 -13.58 4.64
N VAL A 83 -3.91 -12.44 4.87
CA VAL A 83 -3.66 -11.44 3.83
C VAL A 83 -2.84 -12.05 2.70
N SER A 84 -1.75 -12.77 3.01
CA SER A 84 -0.92 -13.42 1.99
C SER A 84 -1.67 -14.49 1.21
N VAL A 85 -2.51 -15.29 1.88
CA VAL A 85 -3.36 -16.29 1.20
C VAL A 85 -4.34 -15.60 0.25
N LEU A 86 -5.00 -14.53 0.70
CA LEU A 86 -5.92 -13.78 -0.13
C LEU A 86 -5.21 -13.12 -1.32
N SER A 87 -4.03 -12.56 -1.11
CA SER A 87 -3.19 -12.01 -2.20
C SER A 87 -2.88 -13.09 -3.24
N MET A 88 -2.45 -14.29 -2.83
CA MET A 88 -2.18 -15.39 -3.78
C MET A 88 -3.44 -15.84 -4.54
N MET A 89 -4.60 -15.84 -3.90
CA MET A 89 -5.87 -16.13 -4.57
C MET A 89 -6.22 -15.06 -5.61
N MET A 90 -5.97 -13.79 -5.30
CA MET A 90 -6.19 -12.68 -6.24
C MET A 90 -5.20 -12.73 -7.41
N MET A 91 -3.92 -12.94 -7.12
CA MET A 91 -2.85 -13.17 -8.11
C MET A 91 -3.25 -14.26 -9.12
N TYR A 92 -3.78 -15.39 -8.62
CA TYR A 92 -4.29 -16.46 -9.48
C TYR A 92 -5.48 -16.02 -10.34
N GLN A 93 -6.41 -15.24 -9.80
CA GLN A 93 -7.56 -14.69 -10.56
C GLN A 93 -7.13 -13.66 -11.60
N GLU A 94 -6.06 -12.92 -11.34
CA GLU A 94 -5.45 -11.94 -12.25
C GLU A 94 -4.60 -12.59 -13.35
N GLY A 95 -4.44 -13.93 -13.31
CA GLY A 95 -3.81 -14.73 -14.36
C GLY A 95 -2.31 -14.99 -14.15
N GLN A 96 -1.78 -14.69 -12.97
CA GLN A 96 -0.40 -15.04 -12.62
C GLN A 96 -0.23 -16.56 -12.55
N ASP A 97 0.94 -17.03 -12.99
CA ASP A 97 1.21 -18.46 -13.05
C ASP A 97 1.59 -19.05 -11.68
N ALA A 98 1.59 -20.38 -11.59
CA ALA A 98 1.88 -21.07 -10.34
C ALA A 98 3.34 -20.88 -9.86
N ILE A 99 4.28 -20.56 -10.75
CA ILE A 99 5.69 -20.34 -10.43
C ILE A 99 5.84 -18.97 -9.76
N GLU A 100 5.22 -17.93 -10.31
CA GLU A 100 5.17 -16.58 -9.73
C GLU A 100 4.52 -16.60 -8.34
N ILE A 101 3.38 -17.26 -8.20
CA ILE A 101 2.69 -17.41 -6.90
C ILE A 101 3.57 -18.19 -5.91
N SER A 102 4.26 -19.25 -6.37
CA SER A 102 5.18 -20.01 -5.52
C SER A 102 6.37 -19.16 -5.07
N GLN A 103 6.90 -18.30 -5.95
CA GLN A 103 8.00 -17.41 -5.60
C GLN A 103 7.55 -16.38 -4.56
N PHE A 104 6.38 -15.77 -4.74
CA PHE A 104 5.80 -14.86 -3.75
C PHE A 104 5.63 -15.52 -2.38
N ALA A 105 5.17 -16.78 -2.34
CA ALA A 105 5.08 -17.55 -1.10
C ALA A 105 6.46 -17.77 -0.43
N LYS A 106 7.53 -18.02 -1.21
CA LYS A 106 8.90 -18.13 -0.69
C LYS A 106 9.41 -16.80 -0.15
N ASP A 107 9.15 -15.70 -0.87
CA ASP A 107 9.56 -14.36 -0.44
C ASP A 107 8.92 -14.01 0.91
N ILE A 108 7.64 -14.34 1.10
CA ILE A 108 6.95 -14.19 2.39
C ILE A 108 7.67 -14.96 3.51
N VAL A 109 8.13 -16.20 3.27
CA VAL A 109 8.85 -16.98 4.29
C VAL A 109 10.12 -16.25 4.76
N TYR A 110 10.91 -15.71 3.83
CA TYR A 110 12.11 -14.95 4.21
C TYR A 110 11.75 -13.65 4.93
N LEU A 111 10.70 -12.95 4.50
CA LEU A 111 10.27 -11.68 5.08
C LEU A 111 9.52 -11.81 6.41
N ILE A 112 9.04 -13.01 6.77
CA ILE A 112 8.54 -13.28 8.13
C ILE A 112 9.69 -13.30 9.14
N ILE A 113 10.89 -13.74 8.77
CA ILE A 113 12.01 -13.84 9.73
C ILE A 113 12.34 -12.47 10.39
N PRO A 114 12.46 -11.35 9.65
CA PRO A 114 12.60 -10.03 10.26
C PRO A 114 11.41 -9.58 11.11
N SER A 115 10.18 -9.96 10.75
CA SER A 115 8.98 -9.56 11.52
C SER A 115 8.93 -10.24 12.89
N LEU A 116 9.53 -11.43 13.02
CA LEU A 116 9.68 -12.11 14.31
C LEU A 116 10.51 -11.32 15.34
N LEU A 117 11.38 -10.39 14.90
CA LEU A 117 12.17 -9.55 15.81
C LEU A 117 11.28 -8.75 16.75
N LEU A 118 10.13 -8.23 16.29
CA LEU A 118 9.17 -7.52 17.14
C LEU A 118 8.68 -8.41 18.29
N PHE A 119 8.33 -9.66 17.98
CA PHE A 119 7.82 -10.64 18.94
C PHE A 119 8.89 -11.19 19.89
N ILE A 120 10.17 -10.90 19.65
CA ILE A 120 11.28 -11.27 20.54
C ILE A 120 11.71 -10.06 21.38
N VAL A 121 11.99 -8.93 20.71
CA VAL A 121 12.56 -7.73 21.33
C VAL A 121 11.56 -7.06 22.27
N MET A 122 10.28 -6.94 21.87
CA MET A 122 9.28 -6.26 22.71
C MET A 122 9.04 -7.03 24.03
N PRO A 123 8.75 -8.36 24.03
CA PRO A 123 8.61 -9.09 25.30
C PRO A 123 9.89 -9.05 26.13
N TRP A 124 11.07 -9.17 25.50
CA TRP A 124 12.34 -9.09 26.23
C TRP A 124 12.56 -7.74 26.93
N LEU A 125 12.22 -6.62 26.30
CA LEU A 125 12.30 -5.30 26.93
C LEU A 125 11.30 -5.13 28.08
N ILE A 126 10.08 -5.63 27.91
CA ILE A 126 9.04 -5.52 28.93
C ILE A 126 9.35 -6.43 30.12
N GLU A 127 9.66 -7.70 29.88
CA GLU A 127 9.83 -8.71 30.94
C GLU A 127 11.19 -8.65 31.63
N THR A 128 12.25 -8.27 30.91
CA THR A 128 13.62 -8.27 31.48
C THR A 128 14.07 -6.88 31.93
N HIS A 129 13.58 -5.81 31.31
CA HIS A 129 14.03 -4.44 31.58
C HIS A 129 12.94 -3.53 32.16
N ASP A 130 11.73 -4.05 32.41
CA ASP A 130 10.58 -3.30 32.94
C ASP A 130 10.21 -2.07 32.10
N TRP A 131 10.43 -2.12 30.77
CA TRP A 131 10.03 -1.03 29.88
C TRP A 131 8.51 -0.93 29.77
N ALA A 132 8.01 0.31 29.65
CA ALA A 132 6.61 0.54 29.29
C ALA A 132 6.31 0.02 27.87
N PHE A 133 5.05 -0.34 27.64
CA PHE A 133 4.58 -0.93 26.39
C PHE A 133 4.95 -0.12 25.13
N TYR A 134 4.62 1.17 25.08
CA TYR A 134 4.82 1.98 23.86
C TYR A 134 6.30 2.17 23.48
N PRO A 135 7.23 2.50 24.41
CA PRO A 135 8.66 2.50 24.10
C PRO A 135 9.19 1.13 23.65
N ALA A 136 8.79 0.04 24.29
CA ALA A 136 9.21 -1.31 23.91
C ALA A 136 8.71 -1.68 22.50
N LEU A 137 7.45 -1.37 22.19
CA LEU A 137 6.86 -1.53 20.86
C LEU A 137 7.65 -0.74 19.81
N PHE A 138 7.99 0.52 20.11
CA PHE A 138 8.76 1.37 19.19
C PHE A 138 10.14 0.77 18.88
N ILE A 139 10.88 0.30 19.89
CA ILE A 139 12.18 -0.35 19.67
C ILE A 139 12.01 -1.67 18.91
N GLY A 140 11.00 -2.48 19.23
CA GLY A 140 10.72 -3.71 18.49
C GLY A 140 10.43 -3.45 17.01
N LEU A 141 9.65 -2.40 16.69
CA LEU A 141 9.39 -2.00 15.31
C LEU A 141 10.66 -1.54 14.60
N LEU A 142 11.50 -0.72 15.26
CA LEU A 142 12.80 -0.33 14.71
C LEU A 142 13.72 -1.54 14.46
N SER A 143 13.73 -2.52 15.36
CA SER A 143 14.46 -3.77 15.16
C SER A 143 13.97 -4.54 13.94
N THR A 144 12.65 -4.65 13.73
CA THR A 144 12.08 -5.28 12.54
C THR A 144 12.42 -4.53 11.25
N ILE A 145 12.34 -3.20 11.25
CA ILE A 145 12.73 -2.37 10.09
C ILE A 145 14.20 -2.61 9.75
N PHE A 146 15.08 -2.59 10.75
CA PHE A 146 16.50 -2.87 10.56
C PHE A 146 16.75 -4.31 10.06
N GLY A 147 16.01 -5.28 10.61
CA GLY A 147 16.05 -6.66 10.15
C GLY A 147 15.62 -6.82 8.69
N TYR A 148 14.62 -6.05 8.23
CA TYR A 148 14.21 -6.05 6.82
C TYR A 148 15.32 -5.54 5.90
N PHE A 149 15.98 -4.44 6.26
CA PHE A 149 17.10 -3.93 5.48
C PHE A 149 18.23 -4.96 5.35
N ILE A 150 18.57 -5.65 6.45
CA ILE A 150 19.58 -6.72 6.42
C ILE A 150 19.11 -7.88 5.55
N MET A 151 17.86 -8.34 5.72
CA MET A 151 17.36 -9.51 5.00
C MET A 151 17.30 -9.26 3.50
N VAL A 152 16.85 -8.08 3.06
CA VAL A 152 16.80 -7.75 1.63
C VAL A 152 18.22 -7.76 1.03
N GLN A 153 19.20 -7.16 1.71
CA GLN A 153 20.61 -7.22 1.26
C GLN A 153 21.14 -8.65 1.17
N ILE A 154 20.76 -9.52 2.10
CA ILE A 154 21.11 -10.95 2.06
C ILE A 154 20.48 -11.60 0.84
N LEU A 155 19.17 -11.43 0.62
CA LEU A 155 18.45 -12.06 -0.50
C LEU A 155 19.00 -11.61 -1.86
N GLU A 156 19.36 -10.33 -1.99
CA GLU A 156 20.02 -9.78 -3.17
C GLU A 156 21.38 -10.44 -3.44
N GLN A 157 22.22 -10.61 -2.40
CA GLN A 157 23.53 -11.26 -2.53
C GLN A 157 23.42 -12.73 -2.96
N PHE A 158 22.39 -13.44 -2.50
CA PHE A 158 22.16 -14.84 -2.84
C PHE A 158 21.36 -15.05 -4.14
N SER A 159 20.99 -13.98 -4.87
CA SER A 159 20.20 -14.06 -6.12
C SER A 159 18.87 -14.82 -5.96
N ILE A 160 18.30 -14.82 -4.75
CA ILE A 160 17.05 -15.54 -4.44
C ILE A 160 15.84 -14.77 -4.98
N THR A 161 16.00 -13.47 -5.23
CA THR A 161 15.01 -12.59 -5.82
C THR A 161 15.56 -12.09 -7.17
N THR A 162 15.10 -12.67 -8.27
CA THR A 162 15.34 -12.19 -9.65
C THR A 162 14.05 -12.31 -10.42
#